data_AF-A0A7Y8GZC8-F1
#
_entry.id   AF-A0A7Y8GZC8-F1
#
_cell.length_a   1.000
_cell.length_b   1.000
_cell.length_c   1.000
_cell.angle_alpha   90.00
_cell.angle_beta   90.00
_cell.angle_gamma   90.00
#
_symmetry.space_group_name_H-M   'P 1'
#
loop_
_entity.id
_entity.type
_entity.pdbx_description
1 polymer ?
#
loop_
_entity_poly.entity_id
_entity_poly.type
_entity_poly.pdbx_seq_one_letter_code
_entity_poly.pdbx_strand_id
1 'polypeptide(L)'
;MKRTFARRPLRRLLDTGIRDVASTYGKRSFASYSDKAGGLVAPESHAELIVAHLLSIDPSVSSFKTQPFTVDIVDRRILRTREELSEARLRHRFRDGDVFYTPDFETTLVNRNSEALEVKLETFEGDGHYRVKLEEAASVLHGFGYRLRKLVMPANRTHPVYANARVLRHVFQRSDLMLAKDTVEVVDAAHEAGAVALGDYGIALGVPANAMPLLIVRGYLAAELLEAPINWAMPARPAYGDLGHLRLIGGLER
;
A
#
# COMPACT_ATOMS: atom_id res chain seq x y z
N MET A 1 19.13 -6.46 -47.04
CA MET A 1 19.16 -5.29 -46.12
C MET A 1 18.65 -5.72 -44.75
N LYS A 2 19.52 -5.82 -43.74
CA LYS A 2 19.12 -6.07 -42.34
C LYS A 2 18.60 -4.75 -41.76
N ARG A 3 17.35 -4.70 -41.31
CA ARG A 3 16.79 -3.56 -40.59
C ARG A 3 17.29 -3.60 -39.15
N THR A 4 18.27 -2.75 -38.84
CA THR A 4 18.76 -2.54 -37.48
C THR A 4 17.75 -1.66 -36.75
N PHE A 5 17.07 -2.20 -35.73
CA PHE A 5 16.22 -1.40 -34.85
C PHE A 5 17.11 -0.55 -33.94
N ALA A 6 16.88 0.77 -33.93
CA ALA A 6 17.61 1.71 -33.08
C ALA A 6 17.41 1.36 -31.59
N ARG A 7 18.50 1.38 -30.81
CA ARG A 7 18.43 1.36 -29.34
C ARG A 7 17.66 2.60 -28.89
N ARG A 8 16.55 2.38 -28.17
CA ARG A 8 15.75 3.48 -27.59
C ARG A 8 16.62 4.29 -26.62
N PRO A 9 16.60 5.63 -26.68
CA PRO A 9 17.34 6.45 -25.75
C PRO A 9 16.74 6.30 -24.34
N LEU A 10 17.61 6.17 -23.34
CA LEU A 10 17.28 6.30 -21.92
C LEU A 10 16.75 7.72 -21.66
N ARG A 11 15.43 7.89 -21.74
CA ARG A 11 14.76 9.11 -21.27
C ARG A 11 14.52 8.99 -19.78
N ARG A 12 15.32 9.73 -18.99
CA ARG A 12 14.99 10.20 -17.63
C ARG A 12 13.78 11.15 -17.71
N LEU A 13 12.59 10.62 -18.00
CA LEU A 13 11.34 11.36 -17.93
C LEU A 13 10.42 10.66 -16.94
N LEU A 14 10.20 11.32 -15.81
CA LEU A 14 9.03 11.27 -14.92
C LEU A 14 8.22 9.96 -14.99
N ASP A 15 8.57 9.01 -14.12
CA ASP A 15 7.84 7.76 -13.96
C ASP A 15 6.58 8.03 -13.14
N THR A 16 5.42 8.04 -13.79
CA THR A 16 4.09 8.22 -13.16
C THR A 16 3.63 7.00 -12.35
N GLY A 17 4.54 6.04 -12.10
CA GLY A 17 4.37 4.97 -11.14
C GLY A 17 3.33 3.90 -11.48
N ILE A 18 2.68 3.96 -12.65
CA ILE A 18 1.81 2.89 -13.15
C ILE A 18 2.05 2.73 -14.65
N ARG A 19 2.53 1.55 -15.06
CA ARG A 19 2.59 1.15 -16.46
C ARG A 19 1.64 -0.01 -16.67
N ASP A 20 0.65 0.19 -17.53
CA ASP A 20 -0.09 -0.91 -18.12
C ASP A 20 0.89 -1.66 -19.04
N VAL A 21 1.31 -2.85 -18.62
CA VAL A 21 2.18 -3.70 -19.45
C VAL A 21 1.27 -4.57 -20.32
N ALA A 22 1.57 -4.67 -21.62
CA ALA A 22 0.79 -5.46 -22.55
C ALA A 22 0.68 -6.92 -22.05
N SER A 23 -0.57 -7.38 -21.91
CA SER A 23 -0.87 -8.73 -21.42
C SER A 23 -0.39 -9.75 -22.45
N THR A 24 0.60 -10.57 -22.12
CA THR A 24 0.94 -11.71 -22.99
C THR A 24 -0.12 -12.83 -22.87
N TYR A 25 -0.97 -12.79 -21.83
CA TYR A 25 -1.99 -13.82 -21.53
C TYR A 25 -3.28 -13.30 -20.85
N GLY A 26 -3.73 -12.07 -21.15
CA GLY A 26 -5.08 -11.60 -20.79
C GLY A 26 -5.36 -11.11 -19.35
N LYS A 27 -4.41 -11.20 -18.39
CA LYS A 27 -4.51 -10.51 -17.09
C LYS A 27 -3.82 -9.15 -17.14
N ARG A 28 -4.47 -8.09 -16.61
CA ARG A 28 -3.85 -6.78 -16.42
C ARG A 28 -2.76 -6.92 -15.36
N SER A 29 -1.51 -6.62 -15.69
CA SER A 29 -0.43 -6.53 -14.72
C SER A 29 -0.37 -5.12 -14.16
N PHE A 30 -0.43 -4.98 -12.83
CA PHE A 30 -0.17 -3.73 -12.15
C PHE A 30 1.32 -3.69 -11.82
N ALA A 31 1.98 -2.57 -12.14
CA ALA A 31 3.38 -2.35 -11.82
C ALA A 31 3.50 -0.99 -11.13
N SER A 32 4.07 -0.96 -9.92
CA SER A 32 4.30 0.25 -9.13
C SER A 32 5.71 0.24 -8.56
N TYR A 33 6.31 1.39 -8.32
CA TYR A 33 7.65 1.47 -7.71
C TYR A 33 7.53 1.90 -6.26
N SER A 34 8.29 1.30 -5.34
CA SER A 34 8.41 1.73 -3.94
C SER A 34 9.78 1.48 -3.33
N ASP A 35 10.33 2.51 -2.68
CA ASP A 35 11.59 2.39 -1.93
C ASP A 35 11.46 1.39 -0.77
N LYS A 36 10.33 1.40 -0.07
CA LYS A 36 10.04 0.43 1.00
C LYS A 36 9.90 -1.00 0.49
N ALA A 37 9.62 -1.19 -0.80
CA ALA A 37 9.62 -2.51 -1.42
C ALA A 37 10.97 -2.88 -2.04
N GLY A 38 11.97 -2.00 -1.97
CA GLY A 38 13.26 -2.19 -2.62
C GLY A 38 13.20 -2.13 -4.15
N GLY A 39 12.14 -1.56 -4.74
CA GLY A 39 12.02 -1.40 -6.19
C GLY A 39 10.62 -1.60 -6.76
N LEU A 40 10.54 -2.32 -7.88
CA LEU A 40 9.28 -2.58 -8.58
C LEU A 40 8.44 -3.62 -7.82
N VAL A 41 7.18 -3.28 -7.64
CA VAL A 41 6.12 -4.09 -7.05
C VAL A 41 5.15 -4.48 -8.15
N ALA A 42 4.72 -5.74 -8.17
CA ALA A 42 3.78 -6.27 -9.14
C ALA A 42 2.54 -6.89 -8.46
N PRO A 43 1.59 -6.08 -7.96
CA PRO A 43 0.35 -6.57 -7.37
C PRO A 43 -0.51 -7.33 -8.37
N GLU A 44 -1.23 -8.36 -7.93
CA GLU A 44 -2.09 -9.18 -8.79
C GLU A 44 -3.49 -8.59 -8.97
N SER A 45 -3.91 -7.71 -8.05
CA SER A 45 -5.21 -7.06 -8.09
C SER A 45 -5.12 -5.54 -7.86
N HIS A 46 -6.20 -4.84 -8.24
CA HIS A 46 -6.30 -3.40 -7.96
C HIS A 46 -6.36 -3.12 -6.44
N ALA A 47 -6.99 -4.02 -5.67
CA ALA A 47 -7.05 -3.92 -4.22
C ALA A 47 -5.64 -3.98 -3.61
N GLU A 48 -4.83 -4.94 -4.03
CA GLU A 48 -3.43 -5.05 -3.62
C GLU A 48 -2.60 -3.84 -4.07
N LEU A 49 -2.85 -3.28 -5.27
CA LEU A 49 -2.18 -2.05 -5.70
C LEU A 49 -2.46 -0.88 -4.75
N ILE A 50 -3.70 -0.71 -4.30
CA ILE A 50 -4.05 0.33 -3.32
C ILE A 50 -3.36 0.05 -1.98
N VAL A 51 -3.38 -1.19 -1.48
CA VAL A 51 -2.66 -1.56 -0.25
C VAL A 51 -1.16 -1.28 -0.38
N ALA A 52 -0.53 -1.62 -1.51
CA ALA A 52 0.87 -1.32 -1.76
C ALA A 52 1.17 0.19 -1.71
N HIS A 53 0.26 1.04 -2.21
CA HIS A 53 0.39 2.50 -2.08
C HIS A 53 0.31 2.95 -0.63
N LEU A 54 -0.63 2.40 0.15
CA LEU A 54 -0.79 2.70 1.58
C LEU A 54 0.45 2.29 2.38
N LEU A 55 0.92 1.04 2.21
CA LEU A 55 2.14 0.54 2.85
C LEU A 55 3.36 1.40 2.56
N SER A 56 3.40 1.98 1.36
CA SER A 56 4.51 2.82 0.97
C SER A 56 4.54 4.17 1.70
N ILE A 57 3.38 4.74 2.02
CA ILE A 57 3.26 6.03 2.72
C ILE A 57 3.16 5.88 4.24
N ASP A 58 2.78 4.70 4.75
CA ASP A 58 2.57 4.45 6.17
C ASP A 58 3.88 4.58 6.98
N PRO A 59 4.01 5.53 7.91
CA PRO A 59 5.24 5.77 8.65
C PRO A 59 5.62 4.62 9.60
N SER A 60 4.68 3.73 9.93
CA SER A 60 4.96 2.55 10.75
C SER A 60 5.57 1.39 9.96
N VAL A 61 5.55 1.43 8.63
CA VAL A 61 6.12 0.39 7.76
C VAL A 61 7.54 0.78 7.36
N SER A 62 8.52 -0.07 7.69
CA SER A 62 9.91 0.09 7.25
C SER A 62 10.13 -0.49 5.86
N SER A 63 9.56 -1.67 5.59
CA SER A 63 9.67 -2.37 4.31
C SER A 63 8.49 -3.31 4.07
N PHE A 64 8.24 -3.66 2.81
CA PHE A 64 7.26 -4.69 2.46
C PHE A 64 7.63 -5.45 1.19
N LYS A 65 7.02 -6.62 0.98
CA LYS A 65 7.18 -7.45 -0.23
C LYS A 65 5.84 -8.02 -0.66
N THR A 66 5.58 -8.09 -1.96
CA THR A 66 4.43 -8.81 -2.53
C THR A 66 4.73 -10.29 -2.68
N GLN A 67 3.75 -11.15 -2.40
CA GLN A 67 3.84 -12.61 -2.55
C GLN A 67 5.17 -13.17 -2.02
N PRO A 68 5.50 -12.87 -0.74
CA PRO A 68 6.86 -12.97 -0.20
C PRO A 68 7.39 -14.41 -0.07
N PHE A 69 6.47 -15.35 0.19
CA PHE A 69 6.77 -16.75 0.46
C PHE A 69 5.46 -17.56 0.41
N THR A 70 5.55 -18.88 0.37
CA THR A 70 4.40 -19.78 0.49
C THR A 70 4.45 -20.55 1.80
N VAL A 71 3.35 -20.60 2.53
CA VAL A 71 3.12 -21.45 3.69
C VAL A 71 2.72 -22.84 3.21
N ASP A 72 3.53 -23.84 3.56
CA ASP A 72 3.19 -25.26 3.47
C ASP A 72 2.42 -25.63 4.74
N ILE A 73 1.11 -25.76 4.60
CA ILE A 73 0.20 -26.01 5.74
C ILE A 73 0.43 -27.43 6.28
N VAL A 74 0.72 -28.37 5.39
CA VAL A 74 0.89 -29.79 5.72
C VAL A 74 2.18 -30.03 6.48
N ASP A 75 3.31 -29.53 5.95
CA ASP A 75 4.62 -29.70 6.58
C ASP A 75 4.93 -28.59 7.61
N ARG A 76 3.98 -27.67 7.85
CA ARG A 76 4.06 -26.55 8.80
C ARG A 76 5.35 -25.72 8.67
N ARG A 77 5.68 -25.32 7.45
CA ARG A 77 6.91 -24.56 7.14
C ARG A 77 6.67 -23.42 6.15
N ILE A 78 7.61 -22.49 6.07
CA ILE A 78 7.59 -21.39 5.10
C ILE A 78 8.60 -21.68 3.99
N LEU A 79 8.11 -21.71 2.76
CA LEU A 79 8.85 -21.90 1.51
C LEU A 79 9.13 -20.52 0.89
N ARG A 80 10.39 -20.10 0.86
CA ARG A 80 10.84 -18.79 0.33
C ARG A 80 11.37 -18.89 -1.08
N THR A 81 11.81 -20.08 -1.50
CA THR A 81 12.40 -20.28 -2.83
C THR A 81 11.46 -21.06 -3.76
N ARG A 82 11.72 -20.96 -5.07
CA ARG A 82 10.95 -21.72 -6.07
C ARG A 82 11.27 -23.21 -5.98
N GLU A 83 12.49 -23.53 -5.60
CA GLU A 83 13.01 -24.88 -5.41
C GLU A 83 12.27 -25.55 -4.25
N GLU A 84 12.18 -24.88 -3.09
CA GLU A 84 11.43 -25.36 -1.93
C GLU A 84 9.95 -25.61 -2.26
N LEU A 85 9.33 -24.69 -3.03
CA LEU A 85 7.95 -24.83 -3.48
C LEU A 85 7.77 -26.00 -4.46
N SER A 86 8.71 -26.20 -5.38
CA SER A 86 8.68 -27.31 -6.33
C SER A 86 8.78 -28.66 -5.61
N GLU A 87 9.70 -28.79 -4.67
CA GLU A 87 9.87 -29.99 -3.86
C GLU A 87 8.64 -30.30 -3.01
N ALA A 88 8.05 -29.29 -2.36
CA ALA A 88 6.83 -29.45 -1.60
C ALA A 88 5.65 -29.91 -2.48
N ARG A 89 5.51 -29.31 -3.67
CA ARG A 89 4.47 -29.71 -4.64
C ARG A 89 4.63 -31.15 -5.09
N LEU A 90 5.86 -31.61 -5.33
CA LEU A 90 6.11 -33.02 -5.68
C LEU A 90 5.75 -33.97 -4.53
N ARG A 91 6.07 -33.59 -3.29
CA ARG A 91 5.75 -34.39 -2.10
C ARG A 91 4.25 -34.52 -1.87
N HIS A 92 3.51 -33.45 -2.07
CA HIS A 92 2.06 -33.38 -1.81
C HIS A 92 1.19 -33.61 -3.05
N ARG A 93 1.78 -34.09 -4.17
CA ARG A 93 1.10 -34.20 -5.48
C ARG A 93 -0.18 -35.04 -5.51
N PHE A 94 -0.34 -35.95 -4.56
CA PHE A 94 -1.50 -36.86 -4.46
C PHE A 94 -2.37 -36.58 -3.23
N ARG A 95 -2.15 -35.43 -2.57
CA ARG A 95 -2.90 -35.04 -1.40
C ARG A 95 -4.08 -34.18 -1.82
N ASP A 96 -5.27 -34.54 -1.35
CA ASP A 96 -6.47 -33.74 -1.51
C ASP A 96 -6.52 -32.63 -0.44
N GLY A 97 -7.12 -31.48 -0.81
CA GLY A 97 -7.33 -30.34 0.08
C GLY A 97 -6.31 -29.21 -0.07
N ASP A 98 -6.42 -28.21 0.81
CA ASP A 98 -5.55 -27.04 0.81
C ASP A 98 -4.15 -27.37 1.36
N VAL A 99 -3.16 -27.38 0.47
CA VAL A 99 -1.76 -27.67 0.84
C VAL A 99 -0.95 -26.40 1.07
N PHE A 100 -1.22 -25.38 0.26
CA PHE A 100 -0.40 -24.17 0.19
C PHE A 100 -1.23 -22.91 0.36
N TYR A 101 -0.67 -21.95 1.10
CA TYR A 101 -1.20 -20.61 1.26
C TYR A 101 -0.09 -19.58 1.01
N THR A 102 -0.37 -18.54 0.26
CA THR A 102 0.61 -17.48 -0.04
C THR A 102 -0.04 -16.15 0.37
N PRO A 103 0.48 -15.44 1.37
CA PRO A 103 -0.04 -14.13 1.74
C PRO A 103 0.26 -13.11 0.63
N ASP A 104 -0.60 -12.10 0.49
CA ASP A 104 -0.42 -11.07 -0.52
C ASP A 104 0.80 -10.19 -0.22
N PHE A 105 1.05 -9.89 1.06
CA PHE A 105 2.21 -9.12 1.48
C PHE A 105 2.91 -9.69 2.71
N GLU A 106 4.22 -9.47 2.79
CA GLU A 106 4.99 -9.40 4.03
C GLU A 106 5.31 -7.94 4.30
N THR A 107 5.13 -7.50 5.55
CA THR A 107 5.50 -6.16 5.98
C THR A 107 6.40 -6.24 7.20
N THR A 108 7.36 -5.34 7.29
CA THR A 108 8.18 -5.13 8.47
C THR A 108 7.81 -3.78 9.04
N LEU A 109 7.43 -3.79 10.31
CA LEU A 109 7.03 -2.59 11.04
C LEU A 109 8.25 -2.00 11.76
N VAL A 110 8.28 -0.67 11.88
CA VAL A 110 9.27 0.04 12.68
C VAL A 110 9.15 -0.41 14.14
N ASN A 111 10.24 -0.95 14.69
CA ASN A 111 10.35 -1.43 16.07
C ASN A 111 9.36 -2.57 16.45
N ARG A 112 8.88 -3.35 15.48
CA ARG A 112 7.96 -4.48 15.71
C ARG A 112 8.28 -5.65 14.79
N ASN A 113 7.66 -6.80 15.06
CA ASN A 113 7.79 -8.01 14.24
C ASN A 113 7.15 -7.83 12.86
N SER A 114 7.53 -8.72 11.94
CA SER A 114 6.94 -8.80 10.61
C SER A 114 5.48 -9.27 10.66
N GLU A 115 4.67 -8.76 9.74
CA GLU A 115 3.27 -9.15 9.56
C GLU A 115 3.06 -9.72 8.15
N ALA A 116 2.21 -10.72 8.04
CA ALA A 116 1.67 -11.19 6.78
C ALA A 116 0.30 -10.54 6.57
N LEU A 117 0.04 -10.03 5.37
CA LEU A 117 -1.23 -9.39 5.03
C LEU A 117 -1.95 -10.19 3.95
N GLU A 118 -3.25 -10.42 4.17
CA GLU A 118 -4.19 -10.98 3.20
C GLU A 118 -5.16 -9.88 2.78
N VAL A 119 -5.26 -9.58 1.49
CA VAL A 119 -6.16 -8.56 0.96
C VAL A 119 -7.39 -9.23 0.35
N LYS A 120 -8.57 -8.78 0.76
CA LYS A 120 -9.86 -9.18 0.20
C LYS A 120 -10.74 -7.99 -0.09
N LEU A 121 -11.67 -8.16 -1.02
CA LEU A 121 -12.77 -7.21 -1.20
C LEU A 121 -13.87 -7.51 -0.19
N GLU A 122 -14.62 -6.49 0.21
CA GLU A 122 -15.77 -6.65 1.12
C GLU A 122 -16.83 -7.63 0.61
N THR A 123 -17.00 -7.76 -0.70
CA THR A 123 -17.90 -8.74 -1.33
C THR A 123 -17.38 -10.17 -1.27
N PHE A 124 -16.17 -10.39 -0.75
CA PHE A 124 -15.63 -11.72 -0.56
C PHE A 124 -16.14 -12.31 0.76
N GLU A 125 -17.14 -13.17 0.66
CA GLU A 125 -17.71 -13.86 1.82
C GLU A 125 -16.71 -14.86 2.41
N GLY A 126 -15.97 -15.56 1.54
CA GLY A 126 -15.13 -16.70 1.91
C GLY A 126 -15.99 -17.89 2.36
N ASP A 127 -15.68 -19.09 1.88
CA ASP A 127 -16.36 -20.28 2.36
C ASP A 127 -15.71 -20.80 3.66
N GLY A 128 -16.37 -21.79 4.30
CA GLY A 128 -15.86 -22.41 5.52
C GLY A 128 -14.48 -23.07 5.30
N HIS A 129 -14.21 -23.57 4.10
CA HIS A 129 -12.94 -24.18 3.74
C HIS A 129 -11.80 -23.16 3.72
N TYR A 130 -12.02 -22.00 3.10
CA TYR A 130 -11.08 -20.88 3.09
C TYR A 130 -10.77 -20.37 4.50
N ARG A 131 -11.76 -20.32 5.39
CA ARG A 131 -11.55 -19.93 6.79
C ARG A 131 -10.63 -20.91 7.51
N VAL A 132 -10.90 -22.22 7.39
CA VAL A 132 -10.05 -23.26 7.98
C VAL A 132 -8.63 -23.17 7.44
N LYS A 133 -8.45 -23.03 6.13
CA LYS A 133 -7.14 -22.82 5.49
C LYS A 133 -6.40 -21.63 6.10
N LEU A 134 -7.09 -20.50 6.26
CA LEU A 134 -6.49 -19.27 6.77
C LEU A 134 -6.09 -19.41 8.25
N GLU A 135 -6.90 -20.09 9.06
CA GLU A 135 -6.60 -20.40 10.46
C GLU A 135 -5.38 -21.32 10.60
N GLU A 136 -5.30 -22.36 9.77
CA GLU A 136 -4.15 -23.27 9.74
C GLU A 136 -2.88 -22.54 9.30
N ALA A 137 -2.96 -21.73 8.24
CA ALA A 137 -1.86 -20.91 7.78
C ALA A 137 -1.42 -19.88 8.82
N ALA A 138 -2.36 -19.23 9.52
CA ALA A 138 -2.08 -18.30 10.61
C ALA A 138 -1.33 -18.99 11.76
N SER A 139 -1.72 -20.23 12.09
CA SER A 139 -1.05 -21.03 13.11
C SER A 139 0.41 -21.33 12.73
N VAL A 140 0.67 -21.68 11.46
CA VAL A 140 2.04 -21.87 10.96
C VAL A 140 2.81 -20.56 11.02
N LEU A 141 2.27 -19.47 10.46
CA LEU A 141 2.87 -18.14 10.45
C LEU A 141 3.28 -17.65 11.84
N HIS A 142 2.40 -17.84 12.83
CA HIS A 142 2.67 -17.46 14.22
C HIS A 142 3.88 -18.20 14.78
N GLY A 143 4.06 -19.49 14.45
CA GLY A 143 5.25 -20.26 14.82
C GLY A 143 6.55 -19.71 14.25
N PHE A 144 6.49 -18.93 13.17
CA PHE A 144 7.63 -18.23 12.55
C PHE A 144 7.70 -16.74 12.93
N GLY A 145 6.92 -16.29 13.92
CA GLY A 145 6.95 -14.91 14.42
C GLY A 145 6.14 -13.92 13.58
N TYR A 146 5.29 -14.39 12.66
CA TYR A 146 4.42 -13.54 11.85
C TYR A 146 3.02 -13.46 12.46
N ARG A 147 2.46 -12.26 12.52
CA ARG A 147 1.01 -12.07 12.69
C ARG A 147 0.35 -12.00 11.31
N LEU A 148 -0.66 -12.83 11.07
CA LEU A 148 -1.52 -12.71 9.89
C LEU A 148 -2.61 -11.67 10.15
N ARG A 149 -2.76 -10.68 9.26
CA ARG A 149 -3.83 -9.68 9.30
C ARG A 149 -4.61 -9.74 7.99
N LYS A 150 -5.94 -9.71 8.09
CA LYS A 150 -6.84 -9.65 6.94
C LYS A 150 -7.28 -8.21 6.72
N LEU A 151 -7.01 -7.69 5.53
CA LEU A 151 -7.44 -6.37 5.09
C LEU A 151 -8.64 -6.52 4.17
N VAL A 152 -9.70 -5.77 4.46
CA VAL A 152 -10.95 -5.78 3.69
C VAL A 152 -11.10 -4.43 2.99
N MET A 153 -10.87 -4.46 1.69
CA MET A 153 -11.03 -3.30 0.82
C MET A 153 -12.53 -3.06 0.52
N PRO A 154 -13.01 -1.81 0.66
CA PRO A 154 -14.39 -1.47 0.36
C PRO A 154 -14.77 -1.86 -1.07
N ALA A 155 -15.93 -2.49 -1.26
CA ALA A 155 -16.39 -2.87 -2.60
C ALA A 155 -16.79 -1.66 -3.45
N ASN A 156 -17.27 -0.59 -2.79
CA ASN A 156 -17.60 0.66 -3.45
C ASN A 156 -16.32 1.37 -3.93
N ARG A 157 -16.14 1.47 -5.25
CA ARG A 157 -14.99 2.15 -5.87
C ARG A 157 -14.95 3.67 -5.68
N THR A 158 -16.04 4.29 -5.24
CA THR A 158 -16.05 5.71 -4.86
C THR A 158 -15.56 5.94 -3.43
N HIS A 159 -15.25 4.87 -2.69
CA HIS A 159 -14.72 4.98 -1.33
C HIS A 159 -13.42 5.81 -1.32
N PRO A 160 -13.25 6.76 -0.37
CA PRO A 160 -12.12 7.69 -0.35
C PRO A 160 -10.74 7.05 -0.46
N VAL A 161 -10.54 5.88 0.15
CA VAL A 161 -9.28 5.11 0.10
C VAL A 161 -8.71 4.95 -1.31
N TYR A 162 -9.56 4.74 -2.34
CA TYR A 162 -9.11 4.53 -3.71
C TYR A 162 -8.52 5.80 -4.33
N ALA A 163 -9.19 6.94 -4.14
CA ALA A 163 -8.72 8.22 -4.65
C ALA A 163 -7.54 8.75 -3.82
N ASN A 164 -7.69 8.73 -2.50
CA ASN A 164 -6.73 9.30 -1.56
C ASN A 164 -5.39 8.55 -1.62
N ALA A 165 -5.37 7.22 -1.64
CA ALA A 165 -4.13 6.46 -1.71
C ALA A 165 -3.29 6.83 -2.95
N ARG A 166 -3.93 7.08 -4.09
CA ARG A 166 -3.25 7.47 -5.34
C ARG A 166 -2.68 8.89 -5.25
N VAL A 167 -3.48 9.83 -4.75
CA VAL A 167 -3.05 11.23 -4.58
C VAL A 167 -1.90 11.32 -3.59
N LEU A 168 -2.04 10.71 -2.42
CA LEU A 168 -1.02 10.69 -1.38
C LEU A 168 0.26 10.02 -1.88
N ARG A 169 0.14 8.88 -2.57
CA ARG A 169 1.29 8.20 -3.16
C ARG A 169 2.05 9.08 -4.14
N HIS A 170 1.31 9.73 -5.05
CA HIS A 170 1.90 10.60 -6.05
C HIS A 170 2.69 11.74 -5.41
N VAL A 171 2.11 12.41 -4.41
CA VAL A 171 2.76 13.53 -3.74
C VAL A 171 3.89 13.08 -2.80
N PHE A 172 3.77 11.90 -2.17
CA PHE A 172 4.84 11.32 -1.35
C PHE A 172 6.14 11.09 -2.14
N GLN A 173 6.04 10.74 -3.42
CA GLN A 173 7.20 10.55 -4.29
C GLN A 173 7.86 11.88 -4.73
N ARG A 174 7.21 13.02 -4.50
CA ARG A 174 7.69 14.34 -4.90
C ARG A 174 8.55 14.96 -3.80
N SER A 175 9.79 14.48 -3.69
CA SER A 175 10.81 15.05 -2.80
C SER A 175 11.25 16.46 -3.20
N ASP A 176 11.00 16.86 -4.44
CA ASP A 176 11.25 18.20 -4.99
C ASP A 176 10.25 19.25 -4.49
N LEU A 177 9.07 18.83 -4.03
CA LEU A 177 8.07 19.72 -3.48
C LEU A 177 8.38 19.96 -1.98
N MET A 178 9.22 20.96 -1.74
CA MET A 178 9.49 21.48 -0.40
C MET A 178 8.67 22.75 -0.17
N LEU A 179 7.99 22.81 0.96
CA LEU A 179 7.33 24.03 1.41
C LEU A 179 8.35 24.95 2.10
N ALA A 180 7.98 26.22 2.23
CA ALA A 180 8.84 27.22 2.84
C ALA A 180 9.13 26.90 4.32
N LYS A 181 10.24 27.40 4.86
CA LYS A 181 10.68 27.07 6.22
C LYS A 181 9.73 27.54 7.31
N ASP A 182 8.93 28.56 7.01
CA ASP A 182 7.92 29.19 7.88
C ASP A 182 6.54 28.54 7.79
N THR A 183 6.43 27.36 7.16
CA THR A 183 5.13 26.67 6.94
C THR A 183 4.43 26.37 8.27
N VAL A 184 5.17 26.02 9.33
CA VAL A 184 4.57 25.69 10.63
C VAL A 184 3.93 26.93 11.25
N GLU A 185 4.65 28.05 11.27
CA GLU A 185 4.17 29.30 11.82
C GLU A 185 2.92 29.82 11.10
N VAL A 186 2.86 29.65 9.76
CA VAL A 186 1.68 30.04 8.98
C VAL A 186 0.50 29.10 9.23
N VAL A 187 0.73 27.79 9.39
CA VAL A 187 -0.33 26.83 9.75
C VAL A 187 -0.90 27.16 11.13
N ASP A 188 -0.05 27.51 12.09
CA ASP A 188 -0.46 27.84 13.45
C ASP A 188 -1.28 29.13 13.47
N ALA A 189 -0.79 30.19 12.81
CA ALA A 189 -1.52 31.44 12.69
C ALA A 189 -2.88 31.26 11.98
N ALA A 190 -2.95 30.42 10.94
CA ALA A 190 -4.20 30.12 10.27
C ALA A 190 -5.17 29.36 11.18
N HIS A 191 -4.66 28.40 11.96
CA HIS A 191 -5.45 27.64 12.92
C HIS A 191 -6.02 28.54 14.02
N GLU A 192 -5.20 29.41 14.61
CA GLU A 192 -5.63 30.41 15.60
C GLU A 192 -6.66 31.39 15.04
N ALA A 193 -6.58 31.70 13.74
CA ALA A 193 -7.56 32.50 13.01
C ALA A 193 -8.85 31.74 12.66
N GLY A 194 -8.97 30.45 13.01
CA GLY A 194 -10.17 29.64 12.84
C GLY A 194 -10.21 28.75 11.60
N ALA A 195 -9.07 28.49 10.96
CA ALA A 195 -8.99 27.52 9.86
C ALA A 195 -9.38 26.11 10.33
N VAL A 196 -10.27 25.45 9.60
CA VAL A 196 -10.77 24.09 9.94
C VAL A 196 -10.80 23.14 8.74
N ALA A 197 -10.67 23.66 7.51
CA ALA A 197 -10.62 22.87 6.29
C ALA A 197 -9.28 22.99 5.58
N LEU A 198 -8.93 21.96 4.81
CA LEU A 198 -7.68 21.90 4.03
C LEU A 198 -7.49 23.14 3.13
N GLY A 199 -8.58 23.64 2.56
CA GLY A 199 -8.61 24.85 1.75
C GLY A 199 -8.21 26.12 2.50
N ASP A 200 -8.64 26.26 3.76
CA ASP A 200 -8.33 27.44 4.58
C ASP A 200 -6.81 27.55 4.80
N TYR A 201 -6.18 26.43 5.15
CA TYR A 201 -4.72 26.35 5.26
C TYR A 201 -4.02 26.55 3.90
N GLY A 202 -4.61 26.04 2.82
CA GLY A 202 -4.12 26.26 1.45
C GLY A 202 -4.08 27.74 1.07
N ILE A 203 -5.13 28.51 1.42
CA ILE A 203 -5.16 29.97 1.23
C ILE A 203 -4.04 30.63 2.03
N ALA A 204 -3.96 30.33 3.33
CA ALA A 204 -3.00 30.97 4.22
C ALA A 204 -1.55 30.77 3.75
N LEU A 205 -1.24 29.57 3.25
CA LEU A 205 0.09 29.22 2.74
C LEU A 205 0.33 29.61 1.28
N GLY A 206 -0.67 30.13 0.56
CA GLY A 206 -0.59 30.38 -0.87
C GLY A 206 -0.30 29.12 -1.71
N VAL A 207 -0.71 27.95 -1.21
CA VAL A 207 -0.44 26.64 -1.83
C VAL A 207 -1.54 26.35 -2.86
N PRO A 208 -1.20 26.02 -4.12
CA PRO A 208 -2.21 25.67 -5.11
C PRO A 208 -2.92 24.37 -4.74
N ALA A 209 -4.19 24.24 -5.14
CA ALA A 209 -5.06 23.13 -4.75
C ALA A 209 -4.47 21.73 -5.00
N ASN A 210 -3.73 21.56 -6.10
CA ASN A 210 -3.08 20.30 -6.46
C ASN A 210 -1.86 19.95 -5.58
N ALA A 211 -1.33 20.91 -4.83
CA ALA A 211 -0.23 20.71 -3.89
C ALA A 211 -0.69 20.58 -2.43
N MET A 212 -1.95 20.87 -2.11
CA MET A 212 -2.48 20.73 -0.74
C MET A 212 -2.27 19.33 -0.11
N PRO A 213 -2.36 18.19 -0.82
CA PRO A 213 -2.09 16.89 -0.22
C PRO A 213 -0.66 16.75 0.34
N LEU A 214 0.27 17.61 -0.09
CA LEU A 214 1.62 17.67 0.45
C LEU A 214 1.62 18.06 1.93
N LEU A 215 0.69 18.94 2.34
CA LEU A 215 0.54 19.36 3.73
C LEU A 215 0.21 18.16 4.63
N ILE A 216 -0.59 17.23 4.11
CA ILE A 216 -0.97 16.00 4.80
C ILE A 216 0.21 15.03 4.85
N VAL A 217 0.86 14.79 3.70
CA VAL A 217 1.97 13.83 3.59
C VAL A 217 3.19 14.24 4.40
N ARG A 218 3.44 15.54 4.54
CA ARG A 218 4.57 16.09 5.30
C ARG A 218 4.27 16.28 6.78
N GLY A 219 3.05 16.00 7.24
CA GLY A 219 2.67 16.13 8.64
C GLY A 219 2.44 17.56 9.10
N TYR A 220 2.22 18.51 8.19
CA TYR A 220 1.75 19.84 8.57
C TYR A 220 0.28 19.78 9.00
N LEU A 221 -0.51 18.97 8.28
CA LEU A 221 -1.92 18.76 8.58
C LEU A 221 -2.24 17.27 8.75
N ALA A 222 -3.21 16.98 9.60
CA ALA A 222 -3.87 15.68 9.74
C ALA A 222 -5.32 15.77 9.25
N ALA A 223 -5.82 14.68 8.67
CA ALA A 223 -7.17 14.54 8.18
C ALA A 223 -7.64 13.07 8.24
N GLU A 224 -8.95 12.84 8.25
CA GLU A 224 -9.56 11.51 8.24
C GLU A 224 -9.65 10.96 6.80
N LEU A 225 -8.58 10.28 6.37
CA LEU A 225 -8.35 9.92 4.97
C LEU A 225 -9.16 8.71 4.47
N LEU A 226 -9.79 7.96 5.37
CA LEU A 226 -10.71 6.87 4.99
C LEU A 226 -12.16 7.35 4.86
N GLU A 227 -12.52 8.43 5.56
CA GLU A 227 -13.90 8.92 5.69
C GLU A 227 -14.29 9.90 4.57
N ALA A 228 -13.35 10.74 4.12
CA ALA A 228 -13.63 11.77 3.13
C ALA A 228 -12.58 11.80 2.00
N PRO A 229 -12.98 12.07 0.74
CA PRO A 229 -12.03 12.29 -0.34
C PRO A 229 -11.27 13.60 -0.13
N ILE A 230 -9.96 13.62 -0.43
CA ILE A 230 -9.14 14.84 -0.33
C ILE A 230 -9.70 15.90 -1.28
N ASN A 231 -10.21 16.97 -0.70
CA ASN A 231 -10.77 18.12 -1.41
C ASN A 231 -10.62 19.38 -0.56
N TRP A 232 -11.05 20.53 -1.09
CA TRP A 232 -10.94 21.83 -0.44
C TRP A 232 -11.63 21.89 0.93
N ALA A 233 -12.82 21.30 1.04
CA ALA A 233 -13.65 21.32 2.24
C ALA A 233 -13.32 20.19 3.24
N MET A 234 -12.31 19.37 2.96
CA MET A 234 -11.89 18.29 3.85
C MET A 234 -11.49 18.88 5.20
N PRO A 235 -12.10 18.44 6.32
CA PRO A 235 -11.67 18.84 7.65
C PRO A 235 -10.19 18.50 7.86
N ALA A 236 -9.43 19.48 8.34
CA ALA A 236 -8.01 19.34 8.59
C ALA A 236 -7.62 20.09 9.86
N ARG A 237 -6.60 19.58 10.54
CA ARG A 237 -6.03 20.20 11.73
C ARG A 237 -4.50 20.18 11.68
N PRO A 238 -3.81 21.07 12.39
CA PRO A 238 -2.36 20.99 12.51
C PRO A 238 -1.92 19.62 13.05
N ALA A 239 -0.85 19.08 12.48
CA ALA A 239 -0.26 17.81 12.87
C ALA A 239 1.15 17.93 13.45
N TYR A 240 1.82 19.09 13.28
CA TYR A 240 3.11 19.39 13.91
C TYR A 240 4.20 18.32 13.68
N GLY A 241 4.20 17.72 12.49
CA GLY A 241 5.11 16.65 12.10
C GLY A 241 4.65 15.24 12.49
N ASP A 242 3.53 15.09 13.20
CA ASP A 242 2.91 13.79 13.39
C ASP A 242 2.38 13.24 12.04
N LEU A 243 2.63 11.96 11.82
CA LEU A 243 2.19 11.22 10.62
C LEU A 243 1.21 10.10 10.98
N GLY A 244 0.66 10.10 12.20
CA GLY A 244 -0.28 9.09 12.67
C GLY A 244 -1.48 8.89 11.74
N HIS A 245 -2.00 9.96 11.14
CA HIS A 245 -3.12 9.91 10.18
C HIS A 245 -2.79 9.17 8.87
N LEU A 246 -1.51 8.91 8.56
CA LEU A 246 -1.11 8.11 7.40
C LEU A 246 -1.08 6.60 7.69
N ARG A 247 -1.31 6.17 8.95
CA ARG A 247 -1.37 4.76 9.35
C ARG A 247 -2.72 4.12 9.01
N LEU A 248 -3.02 4.05 7.71
CA LEU A 248 -4.35 3.72 7.21
C LEU A 248 -4.67 2.21 7.21
N ILE A 249 -3.69 1.35 7.45
CA ILE A 249 -3.82 -0.11 7.27
C ILE A 249 -4.77 -0.80 8.26
N GLY A 250 -4.57 -0.77 9.58
CA GLY A 250 -5.24 0.25 10.38
C GLY A 250 -6.76 0.13 10.27
N GLY A 251 -7.37 1.11 9.61
CA GLY A 251 -8.82 1.18 9.41
C GLY A 251 -9.38 0.24 8.32
N LEU A 252 -8.55 -0.62 7.71
CA LEU A 252 -8.99 -1.61 6.72
C LEU A 252 -9.04 -3.04 7.30
N GLU A 253 -8.75 -3.22 8.58
CA GLU A 253 -8.84 -4.53 9.23
C GLU A 253 -10.28 -4.94 9.55
N ARG A 254 -10.55 -6.24 9.46
CA ARG A 254 -11.76 -6.88 9.99
C ARG A 254 -11.42 -8.17 10.73
#